data_AF-A0A241W982-F1
#
_entry.id   AF-A0A241W982-F1
#
_cell.length_a   1.000
_cell.length_b   1.000
_cell.length_c   1.000
_cell.angle_alpha   90.00
_cell.angle_beta   90.00
_cell.angle_gamma   90.00
#
_symmetry.space_group_name_H-M   'P 1'
#
loop_
_entity.id
_entity.type
_entity.pdbx_description
1 polymer ?
#
loop_
_entity_poly.entity_id
_entity_poly.type
_entity_poly.pdbx_seq_one_letter_code
_entity_poly.pdbx_strand_id
1 'polypeptide(L)'
;MRKIKLESVTEHTPQIFRVLSLNNFDAEWLPNQSILVPLNSVQEVEIFDRYIQAGLDNLYSIYSSDLLERVGANNLFIPEQQELESNDVVAIDPYKKNLSVLLRASDTHHTLFLTNRCNNYCIMCSQPPTKHDDSWLVQQALEIIDHLSYEPMNIGLTGGEPLLLDEQLRLIIDTIHNKFPSTEIDVLTNGRLFSNPKIAESVLSNLETKVNWLVPLYGHADLLHDFVVQQHSAFEETLEGLYILQHYVQPIQLRIVLVKPVLENLIDLCAYIRTNLPFVKEVALIGCEPIGFALANKELSQVDIKDWWDQLNAAVDLLLSTKTRLILMNIPLCCLPQSLWQYAAKSISDWKNTYDDVCNSCEIKADCCGLFSWYKSGWMPSTLSPIKLVDIMST
;
A
#
# COMPACT_ATOMS: atom_id res chain seq x y z
N MET A 1 -8.11 2.23 -4.65
CA MET A 1 -8.46 3.63 -4.95
C MET A 1 -9.98 3.76 -4.92
N ARG A 2 -10.52 4.61 -4.03
CA ARG A 2 -11.96 4.86 -3.94
C ARG A 2 -12.37 5.77 -5.09
N LYS A 3 -13.40 5.38 -5.86
CA LYS A 3 -13.91 6.14 -7.00
C LYS A 3 -15.28 6.71 -6.66
N ILE A 4 -15.41 8.01 -6.85
CA ILE A 4 -16.63 8.79 -6.72
C ILE A 4 -17.11 9.13 -8.12
N LYS A 5 -18.35 8.75 -8.47
CA LYS A 5 -18.91 9.09 -9.78
C LYS A 5 -19.40 10.55 -9.73
N LEU A 6 -19.01 11.35 -10.70
CA LEU A 6 -19.44 12.74 -10.84
C LEU A 6 -20.60 12.83 -11.85
N GLU A 7 -21.56 13.70 -11.60
CA GLU A 7 -22.74 13.87 -12.47
C GLU A 7 -22.44 14.73 -13.71
N SER A 8 -21.56 15.72 -13.58
CA SER A 8 -21.05 16.56 -14.67
C SER A 8 -19.56 16.84 -14.46
N VAL A 9 -18.84 17.23 -15.53
CA VAL A 9 -17.48 17.79 -15.43
C VAL A 9 -17.33 18.89 -16.48
N THR A 10 -16.88 20.07 -16.10
CA THR A 10 -16.51 21.16 -17.02
C THR A 10 -15.11 20.94 -17.58
N GLU A 11 -14.80 21.46 -18.77
CA GLU A 11 -13.47 21.39 -19.39
C GLU A 11 -12.45 22.21 -18.57
N HIS A 12 -11.96 21.68 -17.46
CA HIS A 12 -10.78 22.16 -16.77
C HIS A 12 -9.68 21.09 -16.84
N THR A 13 -8.45 21.56 -16.99
CA THR A 13 -7.20 20.82 -17.23
C THR A 13 -6.99 19.76 -16.14
N PRO A 14 -6.24 18.66 -16.38
CA PRO A 14 -6.08 17.59 -15.41
C PRO A 14 -5.48 18.17 -14.13
N GLN A 15 -6.18 18.04 -12.99
CA GLN A 15 -5.75 18.64 -11.73
C GLN A 15 -5.94 17.65 -10.59
N ILE A 16 -4.84 17.45 -9.86
CA ILE A 16 -4.89 16.95 -8.49
C ILE A 16 -5.30 18.13 -7.61
N PHE A 17 -6.18 17.87 -6.66
CA PHE A 17 -6.65 18.86 -5.70
C PHE A 17 -6.38 18.38 -4.29
N ARG A 18 -6.10 19.32 -3.39
CA ARG A 18 -6.30 19.11 -1.96
C ARG A 18 -7.70 19.53 -1.58
N VAL A 19 -8.41 18.68 -0.84
CA VAL A 19 -9.72 19.01 -0.28
C VAL A 19 -9.53 19.93 0.92
N LEU A 20 -10.28 21.02 1.00
CA LEU A 20 -10.25 21.92 2.15
C LEU A 20 -11.65 22.38 2.52
N SER A 21 -12.03 22.19 3.79
CA SER A 21 -13.28 22.73 4.32
C SER A 21 -13.16 24.24 4.53
N LEU A 22 -14.25 24.98 4.27
CA LEU A 22 -14.34 26.42 4.56
C LEU A 22 -14.03 26.76 6.02
N ASN A 23 -14.30 25.85 6.96
CA ASN A 23 -14.02 26.06 8.39
C ASN A 23 -12.52 26.16 8.70
N ASN A 24 -11.67 25.54 7.88
CA ASN A 24 -10.22 25.52 8.09
C ASN A 24 -9.47 26.43 7.09
N PHE A 25 -10.22 27.15 6.27
CA PHE A 25 -9.67 27.83 5.10
C PHE A 25 -8.60 28.86 5.45
N ASP A 26 -8.86 29.72 6.44
CA ASP A 26 -7.95 30.79 6.84
C ASP A 26 -6.60 30.28 7.38
N ALA A 27 -6.56 29.06 7.92
CA ALA A 27 -5.37 28.48 8.54
C ALA A 27 -4.56 27.59 7.58
N GLU A 28 -5.24 26.92 6.64
CA GLU A 28 -4.64 25.84 5.86
C GLU A 28 -4.57 26.12 4.36
N TRP A 29 -5.13 27.23 3.85
CA TRP A 29 -5.07 27.57 2.43
C TRP A 29 -3.64 27.86 1.97
N LEU A 30 -3.28 27.33 0.81
CA LEU A 30 -1.99 27.56 0.16
C LEU A 30 -2.21 28.03 -1.28
N PRO A 31 -1.60 29.16 -1.71
CA PRO A 31 -1.85 29.77 -3.02
C PRO A 31 -1.30 28.95 -4.20
N ASN A 32 -0.32 28.08 -3.96
CA ASN A 32 0.35 27.29 -5.00
C ASN A 32 -0.33 25.93 -5.26
N GLN A 33 -1.41 25.60 -4.55
CA GLN A 33 -2.13 24.35 -4.68
C GLN A 33 -3.50 24.55 -5.31
N SER A 34 -4.00 23.55 -6.03
CA SER A 34 -5.41 23.53 -6.45
C SER A 34 -6.26 23.02 -5.29
N ILE A 35 -7.25 23.80 -4.86
CA ILE A 35 -8.07 23.49 -3.69
C ILE A 35 -9.50 23.14 -4.11
N LEU A 36 -9.95 21.95 -3.75
CA LEU A 36 -11.35 21.53 -3.90
C LEU A 36 -12.10 21.78 -2.60
N VAL A 37 -13.17 22.56 -2.65
CA VAL A 37 -13.98 22.97 -1.50
C VAL A 37 -15.34 22.26 -1.57
N PRO A 38 -15.62 21.30 -0.68
CA PRO A 38 -16.95 20.72 -0.53
C PRO A 38 -17.92 21.75 0.07
N LEU A 39 -19.05 21.97 -0.60
CA LEU A 39 -20.10 22.92 -0.23
C LEU A 39 -21.42 22.18 -0.01
N ASN A 40 -21.95 22.31 1.20
CA ASN A 40 -23.10 21.55 1.69
C ASN A 40 -24.30 22.44 2.04
N SER A 41 -24.15 23.76 2.04
CA SER A 41 -25.22 24.71 2.36
C SER A 41 -25.18 25.96 1.50
N VAL A 42 -26.31 26.67 1.40
CA VAL A 42 -26.40 27.95 0.67
C VAL A 42 -25.45 29.00 1.28
N GLN A 43 -25.29 29.00 2.61
CA GLN A 43 -24.36 29.91 3.28
C GLN A 43 -22.90 29.66 2.85
N GLU A 44 -22.51 28.40 2.70
CA GLU A 44 -21.17 28.02 2.24
C GLU A 44 -20.93 28.46 0.78
N VAL A 45 -21.95 28.37 -0.08
CA VAL A 45 -21.87 28.89 -1.46
C VAL A 45 -21.62 30.40 -1.46
N GLU A 46 -22.34 31.18 -0.64
CA GLU A 46 -22.14 32.63 -0.53
C GLU A 46 -20.76 33.00 0.03
N ILE A 47 -20.20 32.20 0.94
CA ILE A 47 -18.83 32.36 1.44
C ILE A 47 -17.82 32.10 0.31
N PHE A 48 -17.97 30.99 -0.41
CA PHE A 48 -17.11 30.62 -1.54
C PHE A 48 -17.11 31.70 -2.62
N ASP A 49 -18.28 32.20 -3.02
CA ASP A 49 -18.42 33.26 -4.02
C ASP A 49 -17.66 34.53 -3.63
N ARG A 50 -17.64 34.88 -2.32
CA ARG A 50 -16.86 36.02 -1.82
C ARG A 50 -15.36 35.81 -1.96
N TYR A 51 -14.85 34.58 -1.74
CA TYR A 51 -13.43 34.28 -1.95
C TYR A 51 -13.04 34.38 -3.42
N ILE A 52 -13.86 33.87 -4.33
CA ILE A 52 -13.64 34.01 -5.78
C ILE A 52 -13.64 35.49 -6.19
N GLN A 53 -14.61 36.28 -5.70
CA GLN A 53 -14.67 37.73 -5.95
C GLN A 53 -13.48 38.49 -5.37
N ALA A 54 -12.89 38.00 -4.29
CA ALA A 54 -11.66 38.55 -3.70
C ALA A 54 -10.39 38.19 -4.50
N GLY A 55 -10.50 37.35 -5.54
CA GLY A 55 -9.42 37.03 -6.47
C GLY A 55 -8.67 35.74 -6.18
N LEU A 56 -9.22 34.84 -5.36
CA LEU A 56 -8.63 33.51 -5.14
C LEU A 56 -8.98 32.61 -6.34
N ASP A 57 -8.05 32.46 -7.26
CA ASP A 57 -8.20 31.75 -8.53
C ASP A 57 -7.86 30.26 -8.47
N ASN A 58 -7.35 29.79 -7.32
CA ASN A 58 -6.98 28.40 -7.09
C ASN A 58 -8.06 27.56 -6.39
N LEU A 59 -9.29 28.08 -6.29
CA LEU A 59 -10.41 27.43 -5.60
C LEU A 59 -11.43 26.84 -6.57
N TYR A 60 -11.86 25.62 -6.26
CA TYR A 60 -12.80 24.85 -7.05
C TYR A 60 -13.89 24.29 -6.15
N SER A 61 -15.14 24.44 -6.55
CA SER A 61 -16.30 24.00 -5.75
C SER A 61 -16.73 22.58 -6.13
N ILE A 62 -17.16 21.80 -5.14
CA ILE A 62 -17.94 20.58 -5.34
C ILE A 62 -19.12 20.59 -4.37
N TYR A 63 -20.33 20.31 -4.86
CA TYR A 63 -21.57 20.58 -4.14
C TYR A 63 -22.24 19.29 -3.65
N SER A 64 -23.00 19.37 -2.54
CA SER A 64 -23.97 18.32 -2.21
C SER A 64 -25.11 18.28 -3.24
N SER A 65 -25.70 17.10 -3.45
CA SER A 65 -26.82 16.89 -4.37
C SER A 65 -28.02 17.80 -4.08
N ASP A 66 -28.25 18.15 -2.81
CA ASP A 66 -29.34 19.02 -2.35
C ASP A 66 -29.24 20.45 -2.90
N LEU A 67 -28.07 20.87 -3.39
CA LEU A 67 -27.85 22.21 -3.93
C LEU A 67 -28.11 22.31 -5.45
N LEU A 68 -28.50 21.22 -6.11
CA LEU A 68 -28.69 21.16 -7.57
C LEU A 68 -29.58 22.28 -8.12
N GLU A 69 -30.73 22.53 -7.51
CA GLU A 69 -31.66 23.58 -7.94
C GLU A 69 -31.08 24.99 -7.80
N ARG A 70 -30.16 25.18 -6.85
CA ARG A 70 -29.57 26.49 -6.51
C ARG A 70 -28.40 26.86 -7.43
N VAL A 71 -27.52 25.89 -7.73
CA VAL A 71 -26.28 26.14 -8.47
C VAL A 71 -26.35 25.68 -9.93
N GLY A 72 -27.28 24.80 -10.26
CA GLY A 72 -27.51 24.29 -11.60
C GLY A 72 -26.70 23.03 -11.94
N ALA A 73 -27.21 22.25 -12.89
CA ALA A 73 -26.73 20.91 -13.21
C ALA A 73 -25.33 20.83 -13.87
N ASN A 74 -24.74 21.96 -14.25
CA ASN A 74 -23.41 21.99 -14.90
C ASN A 74 -22.25 22.01 -13.90
N ASN A 75 -22.52 21.82 -12.60
CA ASN A 75 -21.51 21.82 -11.54
C ASN A 75 -21.13 20.39 -11.11
N LEU A 76 -20.04 20.29 -10.35
CA LEU A 76 -19.60 19.02 -9.76
C LEU A 76 -20.43 18.71 -8.50
N PHE A 77 -20.94 17.49 -8.39
CA PHE A 77 -21.72 17.04 -7.23
C PHE A 77 -21.09 15.81 -6.59
N ILE A 78 -21.08 15.75 -5.25
CA ILE A 78 -20.73 14.55 -4.47
C ILE A 78 -22.02 13.74 -4.23
N PRO A 79 -22.03 12.42 -4.49
CA PRO A 79 -23.15 11.54 -4.14
C PRO A 79 -23.38 11.49 -2.62
N GLU A 80 -24.64 11.45 -2.16
CA GLU A 80 -25.06 11.49 -0.74
C GLU A 80 -24.38 10.46 0.20
N GLN A 81 -23.81 9.39 -0.35
CA GLN A 81 -23.19 8.30 0.42
C GLN A 81 -21.66 8.35 0.43
N GLN A 82 -21.08 9.43 -0.08
CA GLN A 82 -19.64 9.60 -0.18
C GLN A 82 -19.22 10.93 0.42
N GLU A 83 -18.17 10.90 1.21
CA GLU A 83 -17.63 12.09 1.87
C GLU A 83 -16.16 12.26 1.51
N LEU A 84 -15.78 13.52 1.29
CA LEU A 84 -14.40 13.96 1.17
C LEU A 84 -13.98 14.59 2.49
N GLU A 85 -12.83 14.20 3.01
CA GLU A 85 -12.31 14.73 4.27
C GLU A 85 -11.33 15.88 3.98
N SER A 86 -11.22 16.83 4.91
CA SER A 86 -10.24 17.91 4.78
C SER A 86 -8.83 17.32 4.70
N ASN A 87 -8.01 17.87 3.81
CA ASN A 87 -6.67 17.42 3.43
C ASN A 87 -6.60 16.11 2.63
N ASP A 88 -7.71 15.51 2.21
CA ASP A 88 -7.68 14.46 1.19
C ASP A 88 -7.06 15.01 -0.11
N VAL A 89 -6.27 14.19 -0.79
CA VAL A 89 -5.75 14.49 -2.13
C VAL A 89 -6.54 13.70 -3.15
N VAL A 90 -7.14 14.39 -4.11
CA VAL A 90 -8.09 13.83 -5.07
C VAL A 90 -7.70 14.19 -6.50
N ALA A 91 -8.06 13.35 -7.45
CA ALA A 91 -7.97 13.68 -8.88
C ALA A 91 -9.33 13.58 -9.54
N ILE A 92 -9.62 14.52 -10.43
CA ILE A 92 -10.83 14.51 -11.25
C ILE A 92 -10.45 14.06 -12.66
N ASP A 93 -11.09 13.00 -13.16
CA ASP A 93 -11.03 12.56 -14.54
C ASP A 93 -12.25 13.13 -15.29
N PRO A 94 -12.09 14.21 -16.08
CA PRO A 94 -13.20 14.87 -16.76
C PRO A 94 -13.83 13.98 -17.83
N TYR A 95 -13.05 13.13 -18.48
CA TYR A 95 -13.53 12.24 -19.54
C TYR A 95 -14.40 11.12 -18.97
N LYS A 96 -13.97 10.52 -17.85
CA LYS A 96 -14.72 9.44 -17.19
C LYS A 96 -15.78 9.94 -16.21
N LYS A 97 -15.85 11.25 -15.98
CA LYS A 97 -16.73 11.88 -14.99
C LYS A 97 -16.61 11.20 -13.63
N ASN A 98 -15.39 11.08 -13.13
CA ASN A 98 -15.16 10.55 -11.80
C ASN A 98 -14.12 11.37 -11.03
N LEU A 99 -14.24 11.32 -9.71
CA LEU A 99 -13.24 11.76 -8.77
C LEU A 99 -12.63 10.52 -8.13
N SER A 100 -11.32 10.49 -8.02
CA SER A 100 -10.59 9.42 -7.35
C SER A 100 -9.88 10.00 -6.13
N VAL A 101 -10.10 9.40 -4.95
CA VAL A 101 -9.30 9.72 -3.77
C VAL A 101 -7.95 9.03 -3.94
N LEU A 102 -6.91 9.83 -4.16
CA LEU A 102 -5.54 9.38 -4.38
C LEU A 102 -4.85 9.11 -3.04
N LEU A 103 -5.10 9.97 -2.06
CA LEU A 103 -4.57 9.86 -0.70
C LEU A 103 -5.60 10.40 0.28
N ARG A 104 -5.87 9.65 1.35
CA ARG A 104 -6.81 10.04 2.40
C ARG A 104 -6.08 10.51 3.65
N ALA A 105 -6.42 11.69 4.16
CA ALA A 105 -5.70 12.30 5.28
C ALA A 105 -5.79 11.46 6.57
N SER A 106 -6.93 10.82 6.79
CA SER A 106 -7.19 9.97 7.95
C SER A 106 -6.58 8.57 7.88
N ASP A 107 -6.08 8.14 6.70
CA ASP A 107 -5.43 6.84 6.59
C ASP A 107 -4.14 6.83 7.42
N THR A 108 -3.88 5.72 8.11
CA THR A 108 -2.65 5.54 8.91
C THR A 108 -1.43 5.19 8.05
N HIS A 109 -1.67 4.59 6.88
CA HIS A 109 -0.65 4.17 5.94
C HIS A 109 -0.94 4.81 4.59
N HIS A 110 -0.07 5.70 4.14
CA HIS A 110 -0.17 6.32 2.83
C HIS A 110 0.68 5.56 1.82
N THR A 111 0.22 5.45 0.59
CA THR A 111 0.96 4.73 -0.45
C THR A 111 0.81 5.41 -1.80
N LEU A 112 1.93 5.61 -2.50
CA LEU A 112 2.01 6.12 -3.85
C LEU A 112 2.29 4.95 -4.81
N PHE A 113 1.42 4.79 -5.80
CA PHE A 113 1.54 3.75 -6.82
C PHE A 113 2.29 4.30 -8.04
N LEU A 114 3.50 3.82 -8.28
CA LEU A 114 4.45 4.48 -9.18
C LEU A 114 4.52 3.86 -10.59
N THR A 115 4.16 2.58 -10.73
CA THR A 115 4.19 1.88 -12.03
C THR A 115 3.40 0.58 -11.98
N ASN A 116 2.81 0.16 -13.10
CA ASN A 116 2.26 -1.17 -13.36
C ASN A 116 3.29 -2.10 -14.03
N ARG A 117 4.49 -1.62 -14.37
CA ARG A 117 5.55 -2.44 -14.98
C ARG A 117 6.29 -3.19 -13.89
N CYS A 118 6.65 -4.44 -14.16
CA CYS A 118 7.50 -5.26 -13.30
C CYS A 118 8.38 -6.15 -14.18
N ASN A 119 9.58 -6.45 -13.69
CA ASN A 119 10.48 -7.44 -14.28
C ASN A 119 10.33 -8.83 -13.63
N ASN A 120 9.37 -9.03 -12.72
CA ASN A 120 8.94 -10.34 -12.18
C ASN A 120 7.53 -10.71 -12.66
N TYR A 121 7.23 -12.01 -12.70
CA TYR A 121 5.91 -12.57 -13.06
C TYR A 121 5.44 -13.57 -12.00
N CYS A 122 5.47 -13.17 -10.73
CA CYS A 122 5.23 -14.06 -9.60
C CYS A 122 3.91 -14.84 -9.73
N ILE A 123 3.94 -16.13 -9.40
CA ILE A 123 2.77 -17.03 -9.54
C ILE A 123 1.52 -16.54 -8.78
N MET A 124 1.73 -15.74 -7.73
CA MET A 124 0.71 -15.17 -6.86
C MET A 124 0.57 -13.64 -6.99
N CYS A 125 1.07 -13.05 -8.08
CA CYS A 125 1.04 -11.60 -8.28
C CYS A 125 -0.41 -11.07 -8.24
N SER A 126 -0.71 -10.21 -7.26
CA SER A 126 -2.04 -9.59 -7.11
C SER A 126 -2.30 -8.50 -8.15
N GLN A 127 -1.24 -7.93 -8.72
CA GLN A 127 -1.29 -6.90 -9.77
C GLN A 127 -0.35 -7.29 -10.93
N PRO A 128 -0.76 -8.25 -11.78
CA PRO A 128 0.03 -8.69 -12.92
C PRO A 128 0.59 -7.53 -13.75
N PRO A 129 1.89 -7.57 -14.12
CA PRO A 129 2.53 -6.44 -14.76
C PRO A 129 1.99 -6.17 -16.17
N THR A 130 1.96 -4.90 -16.54
CA THR A 130 1.58 -4.44 -17.89
C THR A 130 2.77 -3.81 -18.60
N LYS A 131 2.71 -3.73 -19.93
CA LYS A 131 3.77 -3.13 -20.76
C LYS A 131 3.49 -1.68 -21.16
N HIS A 132 2.38 -1.11 -20.70
CA HIS A 132 1.97 0.23 -21.10
C HIS A 132 2.88 1.27 -20.46
N ASP A 133 3.13 2.35 -21.20
CA ASP A 133 3.79 3.52 -20.62
C ASP A 133 2.88 4.13 -19.56
N ASP A 134 3.44 4.28 -18.37
CA ASP A 134 2.78 4.73 -17.16
C ASP A 134 3.59 5.81 -16.45
N SER A 135 4.50 6.47 -17.17
CA SER A 135 5.38 7.53 -16.65
C SER A 135 4.61 8.70 -16.03
N TRP A 136 3.33 8.88 -16.40
CA TRP A 136 2.42 9.84 -15.76
C TRP A 136 2.19 9.57 -14.26
N LEU A 137 2.36 8.33 -13.78
CA LEU A 137 2.23 7.98 -12.36
C LEU A 137 3.32 8.63 -11.51
N VAL A 138 4.54 8.83 -12.05
CA VAL A 138 5.62 9.56 -11.36
C VAL A 138 5.21 11.01 -11.15
N GLN A 139 4.71 11.67 -12.20
CA GLN A 139 4.24 13.05 -12.11
C GLN A 139 3.07 13.18 -11.13
N GLN A 140 2.10 12.24 -11.21
CA GLN A 140 1.02 12.18 -10.24
C GLN A 140 1.53 12.02 -8.81
N ALA A 141 2.53 11.19 -8.55
CA ALA A 141 3.10 11.02 -7.22
C ALA A 141 3.73 12.32 -6.69
N LEU A 142 4.50 13.03 -7.53
CA LEU A 142 5.10 14.31 -7.17
C LEU A 142 4.03 15.38 -6.90
N GLU A 143 2.98 15.45 -7.72
CA GLU A 143 1.84 16.35 -7.50
C GLU A 143 1.09 15.99 -6.21
N ILE A 144 0.88 14.71 -5.88
CA ILE A 144 0.28 14.31 -4.61
C ILE A 144 1.12 14.83 -3.44
N ILE A 145 2.44 14.62 -3.49
CA ILE A 145 3.36 15.08 -2.44
C ILE A 145 3.28 16.61 -2.30
N ASP A 146 3.23 17.35 -3.41
CA ASP A 146 3.10 18.81 -3.41
C ASP A 146 1.77 19.27 -2.80
N HIS A 147 0.69 18.51 -2.99
CA HIS A 147 -0.63 18.82 -2.44
C HIS A 147 -0.82 18.43 -0.97
N LEU A 148 0.08 17.66 -0.36
CA LEU A 148 0.04 17.40 1.07
C LEU A 148 0.34 18.66 1.89
N SER A 149 -0.47 18.92 2.92
CA SER A 149 -0.38 20.05 3.86
C SER A 149 0.02 19.64 5.27
N TYR A 150 0.17 18.34 5.51
CA TYR A 150 0.58 17.76 6.77
C TYR A 150 1.73 16.79 6.52
N GLU A 151 2.51 16.52 7.55
CA GLU A 151 3.60 15.55 7.52
C GLU A 151 3.05 14.15 7.90
N PRO A 152 2.92 13.21 6.95
CA PRO A 152 2.48 11.87 7.26
C PRO A 152 3.56 11.12 8.06
N MET A 153 3.14 10.14 8.87
CA MET A 153 4.09 9.30 9.60
C MET A 153 4.91 8.43 8.64
N ASN A 154 4.28 7.92 7.59
CA ASN A 154 4.90 7.03 6.62
C ASN A 154 4.30 7.21 5.22
N ILE A 155 5.15 7.13 4.18
CA ILE A 155 4.72 7.00 2.79
C ILE A 155 5.36 5.76 2.19
N GLY A 156 4.52 4.81 1.77
CA GLY A 156 4.92 3.66 0.97
C GLY A 156 5.00 3.99 -0.52
N LEU A 157 6.07 3.59 -1.18
CA LEU A 157 6.27 3.65 -2.63
C LEU A 157 6.14 2.22 -3.17
N THR A 158 5.14 2.00 -4.02
CA THR A 158 4.79 0.66 -4.53
C THR A 158 4.44 0.68 -6.01
N GLY A 159 4.12 -0.48 -6.56
CA GLY A 159 3.77 -0.65 -7.97
C GLY A 159 3.95 -2.09 -8.40
N GLY A 160 4.35 -2.27 -9.65
CA GLY A 160 5.00 -3.49 -10.13
C GLY A 160 6.44 -3.58 -9.64
N GLU A 161 7.33 -2.72 -10.14
CA GLU A 161 8.73 -2.62 -9.69
C GLU A 161 9.25 -1.17 -9.73
N PRO A 162 9.36 -0.49 -8.56
CA PRO A 162 9.84 0.89 -8.48
C PRO A 162 11.27 1.12 -9.00
N LEU A 163 12.17 0.14 -8.91
CA LEU A 163 13.55 0.31 -9.40
C LEU A 163 13.64 0.45 -10.92
N LEU A 164 12.58 0.09 -11.68
CA LEU A 164 12.51 0.40 -13.11
C LEU A 164 12.45 1.90 -13.41
N LEU A 165 12.17 2.73 -12.40
CA LEU A 165 12.07 4.18 -12.52
C LEU A 165 13.42 4.88 -12.32
N ASP A 166 14.44 4.19 -11.80
CA ASP A 166 15.81 4.67 -11.66
C ASP A 166 15.89 6.06 -10.98
N GLU A 167 16.43 7.09 -11.66
CA GLU A 167 16.54 8.45 -11.15
C GLU A 167 15.18 9.09 -10.78
N GLN A 168 14.07 8.64 -11.37
CA GLN A 168 12.74 9.14 -11.01
C GLN A 168 12.28 8.62 -9.64
N LEU A 169 12.68 7.39 -9.25
CA LEU A 169 12.45 6.92 -7.89
C LEU A 169 13.23 7.77 -6.89
N ARG A 170 14.49 8.07 -7.21
CA ARG A 170 15.34 8.96 -6.40
C ARG A 170 14.69 10.34 -6.23
N LEU A 171 14.21 10.93 -7.33
CA LEU A 171 13.52 12.23 -7.30
C LEU A 171 12.32 12.23 -6.35
N ILE A 172 11.50 11.18 -6.35
CA ILE A 172 10.36 11.07 -5.44
C ILE A 172 10.83 10.99 -3.98
N ILE A 173 11.82 10.15 -3.68
CA ILE A 173 12.36 10.00 -2.32
C ILE A 173 12.91 11.33 -1.79
N ASP A 174 13.71 12.04 -2.60
CA ASP A 174 14.25 13.35 -2.23
C ASP A 174 13.14 14.39 -2.05
N THR A 175 12.11 14.36 -2.89
CA THR A 175 10.96 15.27 -2.77
C THR A 175 10.22 15.06 -1.45
N ILE A 176 10.00 13.80 -1.05
CA ILE A 176 9.39 13.49 0.26
C ILE A 176 10.30 13.97 1.38
N HIS A 177 11.59 13.64 1.34
CA HIS A 177 12.54 14.04 2.39
C HIS A 177 12.62 15.55 2.58
N ASN A 178 12.76 16.29 1.49
CA ASN A 178 12.91 17.75 1.52
C ASN A 178 11.66 18.45 2.06
N LYS A 179 10.47 17.88 1.77
CA LYS A 179 9.21 18.45 2.23
C LYS A 179 8.85 17.99 3.65
N PHE A 180 9.14 16.74 3.98
CA PHE A 180 8.72 16.06 5.19
C PHE A 180 9.85 15.20 5.78
N PRO A 181 10.86 15.83 6.41
CA PRO A 181 12.10 15.16 6.80
C PRO A 181 11.91 14.09 7.89
N SER A 182 10.78 14.09 8.61
CA SER A 182 10.44 13.10 9.64
C SER A 182 9.59 11.95 9.13
N THR A 183 9.09 12.02 7.88
CA THR A 183 8.30 10.94 7.26
C THR A 183 9.17 9.71 7.04
N GLU A 184 8.72 8.55 7.53
CA GLU A 184 9.32 7.28 7.16
C GLU A 184 8.97 6.92 5.71
N ILE A 185 9.95 6.45 4.94
CA ILE A 185 9.74 6.06 3.55
C ILE A 185 9.94 4.56 3.43
N ASP A 186 8.93 3.89 2.91
CA ASP A 186 8.93 2.46 2.62
C ASP A 186 8.96 2.27 1.09
N VAL A 187 9.83 1.41 0.56
CA VAL A 187 9.85 1.10 -0.89
C VAL A 187 9.64 -0.40 -1.09
N LEU A 188 8.52 -0.77 -1.72
CA LEU A 188 8.21 -2.14 -2.11
C LEU A 188 8.84 -2.43 -3.47
N THR A 189 9.93 -3.19 -3.46
CA THR A 189 10.72 -3.54 -4.65
C THR A 189 11.13 -5.00 -4.59
N ASN A 190 11.31 -5.64 -5.73
CA ASN A 190 11.98 -6.94 -5.82
C ASN A 190 13.49 -6.88 -5.60
N GLY A 191 14.10 -5.69 -5.56
CA GLY A 191 15.52 -5.47 -5.24
C GLY A 191 16.51 -5.91 -6.32
N ARG A 192 16.07 -6.65 -7.34
CA ARG A 192 16.95 -7.26 -8.36
C ARG A 192 17.83 -6.24 -9.07
N LEU A 193 17.26 -5.09 -9.46
CA LEU A 193 17.96 -4.10 -10.26
C LEU A 193 19.11 -3.40 -9.51
N PHE A 194 19.19 -3.55 -8.19
CA PHE A 194 20.37 -3.09 -7.47
C PHE A 194 21.63 -3.89 -7.82
N SER A 195 21.54 -5.12 -8.34
CA SER A 195 22.71 -5.84 -8.88
C SER A 195 23.42 -5.08 -9.99
N ASN A 196 22.75 -4.13 -10.65
CA ASN A 196 23.38 -3.19 -11.56
C ASN A 196 24.00 -2.01 -10.78
N PRO A 197 25.33 -1.85 -10.75
CA PRO A 197 25.98 -0.81 -9.98
C PRO A 197 25.54 0.62 -10.35
N LYS A 198 25.14 0.85 -11.61
CA LYS A 198 24.68 2.17 -12.06
C LYS A 198 23.34 2.55 -11.42
N ILE A 199 22.42 1.59 -11.32
CA ILE A 199 21.10 1.80 -10.70
C ILE A 199 21.25 1.94 -9.18
N ALA A 200 22.14 1.14 -8.58
CA ALA A 200 22.47 1.29 -7.16
C ALA A 200 23.05 2.67 -6.86
N GLU A 201 23.99 3.15 -7.68
CA GLU A 201 24.60 4.47 -7.50
C GLU A 201 23.59 5.61 -7.70
N SER A 202 22.77 5.58 -8.76
CA SER A 202 21.78 6.63 -9.04
C SER A 202 20.74 6.76 -7.92
N VAL A 203 20.30 5.64 -7.34
CA VAL A 203 19.24 5.63 -6.32
C VAL A 203 19.79 5.84 -4.91
N LEU A 204 20.95 5.24 -4.55
CA LEU A 204 21.41 5.15 -3.16
C LEU A 204 22.56 6.10 -2.81
N SER A 205 23.33 6.57 -3.81
CA SER A 205 24.49 7.42 -3.54
C SER A 205 24.08 8.76 -2.94
N ASN A 206 24.71 9.11 -1.81
CA ASN A 206 24.39 10.32 -1.03
C ASN A 206 22.90 10.44 -0.65
N LEU A 207 22.22 9.30 -0.44
CA LEU A 207 20.83 9.31 0.02
C LEU A 207 20.79 9.72 1.50
N GLU A 208 20.18 10.87 1.79
CA GLU A 208 20.11 11.43 3.15
C GLU A 208 19.10 10.67 4.03
N THR A 209 18.05 10.13 3.42
CA THR A 209 17.00 9.37 4.11
C THR A 209 17.36 7.90 4.28
N LYS A 210 17.02 7.34 5.45
CA LYS A 210 16.97 5.88 5.65
C LYS A 210 15.63 5.35 5.19
N VAL A 211 15.62 4.76 4.00
CA VAL A 211 14.43 4.15 3.38
C VAL A 211 14.33 2.70 3.83
N ASN A 212 13.15 2.25 4.27
CA ASN A 212 12.91 0.83 4.53
C ASN A 212 12.62 0.11 3.21
N TRP A 213 13.54 -0.73 2.76
CA TRP A 213 13.40 -1.50 1.54
C TRP A 213 12.69 -2.83 1.83
N LEU A 214 11.52 -2.99 1.22
CA LEU A 214 10.58 -4.08 1.43
C LEU A 214 10.75 -5.10 0.30
N VAL A 215 11.64 -6.06 0.49
CA VAL A 215 12.17 -6.95 -0.56
C VAL A 215 11.62 -8.38 -0.42
N PRO A 216 11.00 -8.95 -1.46
CA PRO A 216 10.55 -10.34 -1.42
C PRO A 216 11.71 -11.34 -1.54
N LEU A 217 11.64 -12.42 -0.76
CA LEU A 217 12.56 -13.55 -0.86
C LEU A 217 11.80 -14.86 -0.62
N TYR A 218 11.61 -15.65 -1.67
CA TYR A 218 10.72 -16.82 -1.62
C TYR A 218 11.43 -18.17 -1.48
N GLY A 219 12.76 -18.21 -1.51
CA GLY A 219 13.52 -19.46 -1.41
C GLY A 219 14.92 -19.24 -0.89
N HIS A 220 15.50 -20.32 -0.34
CA HIS A 220 16.90 -20.38 0.10
C HIS A 220 17.86 -20.79 -1.03
N ALA A 221 17.30 -21.04 -2.22
CA ALA A 221 18.01 -21.45 -3.43
C ALA A 221 17.32 -20.85 -4.65
N ASP A 222 18.11 -20.74 -5.73
CA ASP A 222 17.72 -20.22 -7.04
C ASP A 222 16.47 -20.89 -7.59
N LEU A 223 16.45 -22.23 -7.65
CA LEU A 223 15.36 -23.00 -8.24
C LEU A 223 14.00 -22.65 -7.63
N LEU A 224 13.94 -22.47 -6.31
CA LEU A 224 12.69 -22.15 -5.62
C LEU A 224 12.30 -20.68 -5.81
N HIS A 225 13.23 -19.74 -5.58
CA HIS A 225 12.91 -18.33 -5.70
C HIS A 225 12.53 -17.97 -7.14
N ASP A 226 13.34 -18.39 -8.13
CA ASP A 226 13.13 -18.15 -9.55
C ASP A 226 11.83 -18.79 -10.04
N PHE A 227 11.49 -19.99 -9.54
CA PHE A 227 10.19 -20.60 -9.82
C PHE A 227 9.05 -19.75 -9.28
N VAL A 228 9.12 -19.24 -8.05
CA VAL A 228 8.02 -18.45 -7.49
C VAL A 228 7.84 -17.12 -8.23
N VAL A 229 8.94 -16.46 -8.63
CA VAL A 229 8.88 -15.17 -9.34
C VAL A 229 8.82 -15.29 -10.87
N GLN A 230 8.93 -16.51 -11.39
CA GLN A 230 8.94 -16.87 -12.82
C GLN A 230 9.99 -16.08 -13.62
N GLN A 231 11.19 -15.94 -13.06
CA GLN A 231 12.31 -15.25 -13.69
C GLN A 231 13.63 -15.91 -13.34
N HIS A 232 14.46 -16.11 -14.37
CA HIS A 232 15.79 -16.67 -14.20
C HIS A 232 16.75 -15.65 -13.58
N SER A 233 17.66 -16.15 -12.73
CA SER A 233 18.67 -15.37 -12.01
C SER A 233 18.09 -14.36 -11.02
N ALA A 234 16.81 -14.45 -10.72
CA ALA A 234 16.14 -13.49 -9.84
C ALA A 234 16.63 -13.65 -8.40
N PHE A 235 16.94 -14.87 -7.96
CA PHE A 235 17.54 -15.13 -6.66
C PHE A 235 18.89 -14.44 -6.49
N GLU A 236 19.83 -14.67 -7.41
CA GLU A 236 21.18 -14.08 -7.36
C GLU A 236 21.12 -12.56 -7.38
N GLU A 237 20.33 -12.00 -8.30
CA GLU A 237 20.15 -10.55 -8.43
C GLU A 237 19.52 -9.94 -7.17
N THR A 238 18.52 -10.61 -6.58
CA THR A 238 17.88 -10.16 -5.34
C THR A 238 18.87 -10.20 -4.18
N LEU A 239 19.65 -11.27 -4.04
CA LEU A 239 20.67 -11.38 -2.99
C LEU A 239 21.75 -10.30 -3.13
N GLU A 240 22.25 -10.07 -4.35
CA GLU A 240 23.21 -9.00 -4.61
C GLU A 240 22.62 -7.63 -4.25
N GLY A 241 21.35 -7.39 -4.61
CA GLY A 241 20.63 -6.19 -4.21
C GLY A 241 20.52 -6.01 -2.70
N LEU A 242 20.25 -7.09 -1.94
CA LEU A 242 20.22 -7.06 -0.48
C LEU A 242 21.58 -6.69 0.13
N TYR A 243 22.68 -7.23 -0.39
CA TYR A 243 24.03 -6.88 0.06
C TYR A 243 24.41 -5.44 -0.32
N ILE A 244 23.96 -4.94 -1.46
CA ILE A 244 24.14 -3.53 -1.84
C ILE A 244 23.38 -2.61 -0.88
N LEU A 245 22.12 -2.93 -0.57
CA LEU A 245 21.35 -2.19 0.44
C LEU A 245 22.05 -2.19 1.81
N GLN A 246 22.61 -3.32 2.21
CA GLN A 246 23.44 -3.41 3.42
C GLN A 246 24.69 -2.51 3.33
N HIS A 247 25.39 -2.50 2.19
CA HIS A 247 26.56 -1.66 1.97
C HIS A 247 26.25 -0.17 2.12
N TYR A 248 25.10 0.28 1.61
CA TYR A 248 24.58 1.65 1.79
C TYR A 248 23.88 1.86 3.14
N VAL A 249 23.92 0.87 4.04
CA VAL A 249 23.37 0.91 5.40
C VAL A 249 21.89 1.27 5.40
N GLN A 250 21.14 0.71 4.45
CA GLN A 250 19.70 0.91 4.35
C GLN A 250 18.95 -0.21 5.11
N PRO A 251 17.88 0.12 5.86
CA PRO A 251 17.07 -0.89 6.53
C PRO A 251 16.30 -1.75 5.53
N ILE A 252 16.26 -3.06 5.80
CA ILE A 252 15.62 -4.05 4.93
C ILE A 252 14.57 -4.82 5.72
N GLN A 253 13.36 -4.93 5.16
CA GLN A 253 12.37 -5.93 5.56
C GLN A 253 12.21 -6.95 4.44
N LEU A 254 12.36 -8.24 4.76
CA LEU A 254 12.04 -9.31 3.82
C LEU A 254 10.54 -9.59 3.82
N ARG A 255 9.94 -9.79 2.63
CA ARG A 255 8.50 -10.05 2.48
C ARG A 255 8.24 -11.41 1.84
N ILE A 256 7.61 -12.31 2.57
CA ILE A 256 7.49 -13.71 2.18
C ILE A 256 6.01 -14.07 2.13
N VAL A 257 5.47 -14.17 0.93
CA VAL A 257 4.08 -14.61 0.71
C VAL A 257 4.02 -16.12 0.85
N LEU A 258 3.12 -16.59 1.72
CA LEU A 258 2.94 -18.00 2.05
C LEU A 258 2.10 -18.71 0.99
N VAL A 259 2.78 -19.14 -0.07
CA VAL A 259 2.26 -20.07 -1.09
C VAL A 259 2.86 -21.45 -0.88
N LYS A 260 2.27 -22.50 -1.46
CA LYS A 260 2.65 -23.90 -1.22
C LYS A 260 4.15 -24.18 -1.40
N PRO A 261 4.81 -23.79 -2.50
CA PRO A 261 6.26 -24.03 -2.67
C PRO A 261 7.12 -23.39 -1.57
N VAL A 262 6.70 -22.20 -1.09
CA VAL A 262 7.40 -21.47 -0.03
C VAL A 262 7.17 -22.16 1.32
N LEU A 263 5.93 -22.56 1.61
CA LEU A 263 5.56 -23.25 2.85
C LEU A 263 6.26 -24.61 2.99
N GLU A 264 6.38 -25.37 1.90
CA GLU A 264 7.13 -26.63 1.83
C GLU A 264 8.62 -26.47 2.22
N ASN A 265 9.17 -25.26 2.08
CA ASN A 265 10.59 -24.95 2.30
C ASN A 265 10.80 -23.83 3.33
N LEU A 266 9.79 -23.50 4.13
CA LEU A 266 9.79 -22.29 4.97
C LEU A 266 10.86 -22.35 6.07
N ILE A 267 11.02 -23.52 6.68
CA ILE A 267 12.03 -23.75 7.74
C ILE A 267 13.44 -23.50 7.19
N ASP A 268 13.76 -24.06 6.01
CA ASP A 268 15.07 -23.89 5.38
C ASP A 268 15.29 -22.45 4.93
N LEU A 269 14.25 -21.78 4.42
CA LEU A 269 14.28 -20.35 4.12
C LEU A 269 14.59 -19.51 5.36
N CYS A 270 13.91 -19.73 6.48
CA CYS A 270 14.17 -19.01 7.72
C CYS A 270 15.55 -19.33 8.32
N ALA A 271 16.01 -20.58 8.22
CA ALA A 271 17.36 -20.96 8.61
C ALA A 271 18.43 -20.26 7.74
N TYR A 272 18.17 -20.14 6.43
CA TYR A 272 19.02 -19.42 5.50
C TYR A 272 19.09 -17.93 5.84
N ILE A 273 17.94 -17.28 6.03
CA ILE A 273 17.85 -15.85 6.39
C ILE A 273 18.63 -15.59 7.68
N ARG A 274 18.39 -16.41 8.72
CA ARG A 274 19.09 -16.31 10.01
C ARG A 274 20.61 -16.33 9.85
N THR A 275 21.12 -17.19 8.97
CA THR A 275 22.56 -17.49 8.87
C THR A 275 23.27 -16.52 7.91
N ASN A 276 22.63 -16.20 6.79
CA ASN A 276 23.26 -15.47 5.69
C ASN A 276 22.86 -13.99 5.63
N LEU A 277 21.71 -13.63 6.19
CA LEU A 277 21.15 -12.27 6.12
C LEU A 277 20.93 -11.65 7.51
N PRO A 278 21.91 -11.69 8.44
CA PRO A 278 21.74 -11.19 9.81
C PRO A 278 21.53 -9.68 9.91
N PHE A 279 21.73 -8.95 8.80
CA PHE A 279 21.51 -7.50 8.69
C PHE A 279 20.04 -7.13 8.35
N VAL A 280 19.20 -8.11 8.03
CA VAL A 280 17.77 -7.88 7.81
C VAL A 280 17.11 -7.46 9.13
N LYS A 281 16.45 -6.29 9.11
CA LYS A 281 15.79 -5.67 10.27
C LYS A 281 14.52 -6.45 10.65
N GLU A 282 13.79 -6.92 9.66
CA GLU A 282 12.46 -7.51 9.85
C GLU A 282 12.11 -8.53 8.77
N VAL A 283 11.34 -9.55 9.12
CA VAL A 283 10.75 -10.50 8.19
C VAL A 283 9.24 -10.45 8.33
N ALA A 284 8.55 -10.23 7.22
CA ALA A 284 7.11 -10.30 7.10
C ALA A 284 6.70 -11.62 6.45
N LEU A 285 5.95 -12.47 7.17
CA LEU A 285 5.28 -13.63 6.58
C LEU A 285 3.83 -13.24 6.26
N ILE A 286 3.42 -13.43 5.01
CA ILE A 286 2.25 -12.76 4.46
C ILE A 286 1.28 -13.79 3.87
N GLY A 287 0.03 -13.78 4.32
CA GLY A 287 -1.03 -14.58 3.70
C GLY A 287 -1.28 -14.17 2.24
N CYS A 288 -1.48 -15.16 1.37
CA CYS A 288 -1.69 -14.92 -0.06
C CYS A 288 -3.01 -14.20 -0.33
N GLU A 289 -2.96 -13.10 -1.08
CA GLU A 289 -4.14 -12.38 -1.55
C GLU A 289 -4.81 -13.15 -2.69
N PRO A 290 -6.13 -13.42 -2.64
CA PRO A 290 -6.78 -14.31 -3.60
C PRO A 290 -7.25 -13.55 -4.85
N ILE A 291 -6.30 -12.98 -5.61
CA ILE A 291 -6.54 -12.16 -6.82
C ILE A 291 -5.41 -12.33 -7.84
N GLY A 292 -5.58 -11.79 -9.05
CA GLY A 292 -4.52 -11.72 -10.06
C GLY A 292 -4.06 -13.11 -10.51
N PHE A 293 -2.75 -13.30 -10.65
CA PHE A 293 -2.18 -14.59 -11.04
C PHE A 293 -2.38 -15.69 -9.99
N ALA A 294 -2.63 -15.34 -8.73
CA ALA A 294 -2.93 -16.32 -7.70
C ALA A 294 -4.21 -17.12 -8.03
N LEU A 295 -5.18 -16.51 -8.73
CA LEU A 295 -6.39 -17.18 -9.22
C LEU A 295 -6.14 -18.16 -10.37
N ALA A 296 -5.08 -17.92 -11.16
CA ALA A 296 -4.70 -18.79 -12.27
C ALA A 296 -3.83 -19.97 -11.79
N ASN A 297 -3.12 -19.80 -10.67
CA ASN A 297 -2.22 -20.79 -10.07
C ASN A 297 -2.73 -21.24 -8.69
N LYS A 298 -4.03 -21.58 -8.59
CA LYS A 298 -4.68 -21.90 -7.31
C LYS A 298 -4.05 -23.09 -6.61
N GLU A 299 -3.65 -24.11 -7.35
CA GLU A 299 -3.00 -25.32 -6.82
C GLU A 299 -1.67 -25.04 -6.09
N LEU A 300 -1.03 -23.91 -6.41
CA LEU A 300 0.18 -23.43 -5.75
C LEU A 300 -0.11 -22.35 -4.70
N SER A 301 -1.15 -21.52 -4.91
CA SER A 301 -1.37 -20.29 -4.13
C SER A 301 -2.44 -20.43 -3.04
N GLN A 302 -3.41 -21.32 -3.23
CA GLN A 302 -4.48 -21.58 -2.27
C GLN A 302 -4.02 -22.63 -1.26
N VAL A 303 -3.72 -22.17 -0.05
CA VAL A 303 -3.27 -22.98 1.08
C VAL A 303 -4.14 -22.72 2.29
N ASP A 304 -4.46 -23.75 3.08
CA ASP A 304 -5.01 -23.57 4.42
C ASP A 304 -3.84 -23.45 5.40
N ILE A 305 -3.63 -22.26 5.96
CA ILE A 305 -2.50 -21.98 6.88
C ILE A 305 -2.51 -22.91 8.11
N LYS A 306 -3.67 -23.45 8.50
CA LYS A 306 -3.78 -24.39 9.63
C LYS A 306 -3.02 -25.69 9.39
N ASP A 307 -2.92 -26.13 8.13
CA ASP A 307 -2.18 -27.32 7.75
C ASP A 307 -0.65 -27.13 7.89
N TRP A 308 -0.20 -25.88 8.11
CA TRP A 308 1.21 -25.49 8.17
C TRP A 308 1.63 -24.92 9.52
N TRP A 309 0.82 -25.06 10.57
CA TRP A 309 1.13 -24.49 11.89
C TRP A 309 2.45 -24.99 12.48
N ASP A 310 2.77 -26.27 12.32
CA ASP A 310 4.03 -26.83 12.82
C ASP A 310 5.24 -26.21 12.11
N GLN A 311 5.18 -26.11 10.78
CA GLN A 311 6.21 -25.49 9.96
C GLN A 311 6.33 -23.99 10.28
N LEU A 312 5.21 -23.30 10.48
CA LEU A 312 5.18 -21.89 10.80
C LEU A 312 5.80 -21.61 12.17
N ASN A 313 5.43 -22.38 13.21
CA ASN A 313 6.04 -22.25 14.54
C ASN A 313 7.56 -22.51 14.48
N ALA A 314 7.99 -23.60 13.84
CA ALA A 314 9.41 -23.93 13.73
C ALA A 314 10.21 -22.86 12.97
N ALA A 315 9.64 -22.32 11.87
CA ALA A 315 10.27 -21.25 11.10
C ALA A 315 10.36 -19.94 11.89
N VAL A 316 9.32 -19.59 12.63
CA VAL A 316 9.29 -18.41 13.50
C VAL A 316 10.30 -18.52 14.63
N ASP A 317 10.41 -19.67 15.30
CA ASP A 317 11.38 -19.90 16.37
C ASP A 317 12.83 -19.66 15.88
N LEU A 318 13.14 -20.06 14.63
CA LEU A 318 14.44 -19.78 14.02
C LEU A 318 14.70 -18.28 13.88
N LEU A 319 13.70 -17.50 13.45
CA LEU A 319 13.83 -16.05 13.30
C LEU A 319 13.94 -15.34 14.66
N LEU A 320 13.12 -15.74 15.63
CA LEU A 320 13.12 -15.16 16.98
C LEU A 320 14.39 -15.47 17.79
N SER A 321 15.17 -16.46 17.36
CA SER A 321 16.49 -16.73 17.94
C SER A 321 17.54 -15.65 17.60
N THR A 322 17.21 -14.67 16.76
CA THR A 322 18.05 -13.51 16.42
C THR A 322 17.41 -12.19 16.85
N LYS A 323 18.02 -11.06 16.44
CA LYS A 323 17.44 -9.72 16.62
C LYS A 323 16.47 -9.33 15.51
N THR A 324 16.16 -10.24 14.58
CA THR A 324 15.26 -9.98 13.45
C THR A 324 13.83 -9.87 13.97
N ARG A 325 13.17 -8.75 13.70
CA ARG A 325 11.75 -8.58 14.03
C ARG A 325 10.91 -9.47 13.12
N LEU A 326 9.78 -9.96 13.63
CA LEU A 326 8.82 -10.75 12.87
C LEU A 326 7.49 -10.01 12.84
N ILE A 327 6.84 -10.01 11.67
CA ILE A 327 5.47 -9.56 11.49
C ILE A 327 4.69 -10.57 10.65
N LEU A 328 3.49 -10.93 11.09
CA LEU A 328 2.54 -11.76 10.35
C LEU A 328 1.46 -10.85 9.76
N MET A 329 1.30 -10.89 8.45
CA MET A 329 0.41 -9.99 7.71
C MET A 329 -0.63 -10.80 6.94
N ASN A 330 -1.84 -10.28 6.81
CA ASN A 330 -2.91 -10.83 5.97
C ASN A 330 -3.34 -12.26 6.34
N ILE A 331 -3.16 -12.66 7.59
CA ILE A 331 -3.61 -13.96 8.12
C ILE A 331 -4.55 -13.69 9.31
N PRO A 332 -5.85 -14.03 9.23
CA PRO A 332 -6.76 -13.85 10.36
C PRO A 332 -6.25 -14.58 11.61
N LEU A 333 -6.50 -14.02 12.80
CA LEU A 333 -6.00 -14.59 14.06
C LEU A 333 -6.46 -16.04 14.28
N CYS A 334 -7.69 -16.38 13.89
CA CYS A 334 -8.21 -17.74 13.99
C CYS A 334 -7.60 -18.74 13.00
N CYS A 335 -6.77 -18.27 12.08
CA CYS A 335 -5.98 -19.08 11.15
C CYS A 335 -4.52 -19.23 11.62
N LEU A 336 -4.12 -18.54 12.69
CA LEU A 336 -2.79 -18.62 13.29
C LEU A 336 -2.83 -19.43 14.58
N PRO A 337 -1.74 -20.13 14.94
CA PRO A 337 -1.59 -20.67 16.27
C PRO A 337 -1.49 -19.51 17.28
N GLN A 338 -2.11 -19.67 18.45
CA GLN A 338 -2.24 -18.61 19.47
C GLN A 338 -0.89 -18.04 19.92
N SER A 339 0.15 -18.87 19.98
CA SER A 339 1.55 -18.49 20.27
C SER A 339 2.07 -17.36 19.37
N LEU A 340 1.53 -17.25 18.16
CA LEU A 340 1.99 -16.31 17.14
C LEU A 340 1.14 -15.04 17.03
N TRP A 341 0.04 -14.90 17.78
CA TRP A 341 -0.84 -13.74 17.69
C TRP A 341 -0.15 -12.42 18.03
N GLN A 342 0.82 -12.42 18.93
CA GLN A 342 1.60 -11.24 19.29
C GLN A 342 2.41 -10.65 18.12
N TYR A 343 2.63 -11.43 17.07
CA TYR A 343 3.34 -11.00 15.85
C TYR A 343 2.37 -10.61 14.72
N ALA A 344 1.06 -10.83 14.89
CA ALA A 344 0.07 -10.53 13.87
C ALA A 344 -0.24 -9.03 13.81
N ALA A 345 -0.34 -8.50 12.59
CA ALA A 345 -0.64 -7.10 12.33
C ALA A 345 -1.93 -6.91 11.55
N LYS A 346 -2.63 -5.80 11.82
CA LYS A 346 -3.80 -5.35 11.05
C LYS A 346 -3.36 -4.71 9.74
N SER A 347 -2.91 -5.56 8.81
CA SER A 347 -2.17 -5.15 7.61
C SER A 347 -3.00 -4.97 6.34
N ILE A 348 -4.31 -5.24 6.38
CA ILE A 348 -5.20 -5.06 5.23
C ILE A 348 -5.82 -3.67 5.31
N SER A 349 -5.53 -2.82 4.33
CA SER A 349 -6.07 -1.45 4.26
C SER A 349 -7.60 -1.45 4.36
N ASP A 350 -8.17 -0.45 5.03
CA ASP A 350 -9.60 -0.38 5.36
C ASP A 350 -10.51 -0.55 4.14
N TRP A 351 -10.16 0.05 3.00
CA TRP A 351 -10.95 -0.07 1.77
C TRP A 351 -10.90 -1.47 1.12
N LYS A 352 -9.89 -2.27 1.46
CA LYS A 352 -9.75 -3.68 1.06
C LYS A 352 -10.30 -4.63 2.12
N ASN A 353 -10.61 -4.15 3.32
CA ASN A 353 -10.91 -5.00 4.46
C ASN A 353 -12.40 -5.39 4.52
N THR A 354 -12.66 -6.62 4.95
CA THR A 354 -14.01 -7.09 5.29
C THR A 354 -13.94 -8.19 6.33
N TYR A 355 -15.10 -8.62 6.83
CA TYR A 355 -15.25 -9.76 7.72
C TYR A 355 -16.36 -10.68 7.20
N ASP A 356 -16.20 -11.98 7.37
CA ASP A 356 -17.27 -12.95 7.09
C ASP A 356 -18.33 -12.93 8.21
N ASP A 357 -19.54 -13.42 7.91
CA ASP A 357 -20.66 -13.47 8.85
C ASP A 357 -20.31 -14.26 10.12
N VAL A 358 -19.49 -15.32 9.99
CA VAL A 358 -19.03 -16.10 11.15
C VAL A 358 -18.27 -15.23 12.16
N CYS A 359 -17.55 -14.20 11.68
CA CYS A 359 -16.75 -13.32 12.52
C CYS A 359 -17.60 -12.43 13.45
N ASN A 360 -18.92 -12.30 13.22
CA ASN A 360 -19.79 -11.46 14.06
C ASN A 360 -19.90 -11.95 15.51
N SER A 361 -19.63 -13.23 15.74
CA SER A 361 -19.61 -13.83 17.09
C SER A 361 -18.23 -13.83 17.75
N CYS A 362 -17.18 -13.33 17.07
CA CYS A 362 -15.80 -13.36 17.54
C CYS A 362 -15.51 -12.20 18.50
N GLU A 363 -14.96 -12.51 19.69
CA GLU A 363 -14.72 -11.53 20.74
C GLU A 363 -13.43 -10.73 20.55
N ILE A 364 -12.49 -11.23 19.75
CA ILE A 364 -11.22 -10.54 19.42
C ILE A 364 -11.21 -9.96 18.00
N LYS A 365 -12.40 -9.75 17.42
CA LYS A 365 -12.55 -9.24 16.04
C LYS A 365 -11.81 -7.91 15.82
N ALA A 366 -11.77 -7.04 16.84
CA ALA A 366 -11.15 -5.73 16.76
C ALA A 366 -9.63 -5.78 16.52
N ASP A 367 -8.96 -6.85 16.96
CA ASP A 367 -7.51 -7.05 16.85
C ASP A 367 -7.12 -7.83 15.59
N CYS A 368 -8.09 -8.42 14.90
CA CYS A 368 -7.86 -9.24 13.71
C CYS A 368 -7.61 -8.36 12.47
N CYS A 369 -6.79 -8.87 11.55
CA CYS A 369 -6.58 -8.21 10.25
C CYS A 369 -7.77 -8.31 9.31
N GLY A 370 -8.79 -9.13 9.62
CA GLY A 370 -9.93 -9.40 8.74
C GLY A 370 -9.55 -10.15 7.46
N LEU A 371 -10.34 -9.96 6.41
CA LEU A 371 -10.21 -10.60 5.10
C LEU A 371 -10.12 -9.53 4.00
N PHE A 372 -9.56 -9.89 2.85
CA PHE A 372 -9.68 -9.05 1.65
C PHE A 372 -11.12 -9.08 1.13
N SER A 373 -11.67 -7.95 0.68
CA SER A 373 -13.08 -7.79 0.29
C SER A 373 -13.53 -8.69 -0.88
N TRP A 374 -12.58 -9.17 -1.69
CA TRP A 374 -12.79 -10.12 -2.78
C TRP A 374 -12.55 -11.59 -2.39
N TYR A 375 -12.41 -11.94 -1.11
CA TYR A 375 -12.17 -13.33 -0.69
C TYR A 375 -13.24 -14.31 -1.21
N LYS A 376 -14.52 -13.88 -1.27
CA LYS A 376 -15.62 -14.72 -1.80
C LYS A 376 -15.47 -15.07 -3.28
N SER A 377 -14.93 -14.15 -4.09
CA SER A 377 -14.67 -14.38 -5.53
C SER A 377 -13.37 -15.15 -5.79
N GLY A 378 -12.44 -15.15 -4.83
CA GLY A 378 -11.15 -15.83 -4.94
C GLY A 378 -11.13 -17.16 -4.18
N TRP A 379 -10.79 -17.10 -2.89
CA TRP A 379 -10.93 -18.17 -1.91
C TRP A 379 -10.87 -17.63 -0.48
N MET A 380 -11.32 -18.44 0.48
CA MET A 380 -11.16 -18.20 1.91
C MET A 380 -9.78 -18.67 2.37
N PRO A 381 -9.02 -17.89 3.16
CA PRO A 381 -7.62 -18.19 3.48
C PRO A 381 -7.43 -19.48 4.30
N SER A 382 -8.40 -19.83 5.14
CA SER A 382 -8.47 -21.06 5.93
C SER A 382 -9.90 -21.25 6.42
N THR A 383 -10.22 -22.40 7.01
CA THR A 383 -11.47 -22.55 7.77
C THR A 383 -11.54 -21.55 8.92
N LEU A 384 -12.43 -20.55 8.84
CA LEU A 384 -12.59 -19.50 9.85
C LEU A 384 -13.35 -20.03 11.08
N SER A 385 -12.88 -19.63 12.26
CA SER A 385 -13.51 -20.01 13.53
C SER A 385 -13.57 -18.81 14.47
N PRO A 386 -14.74 -18.42 15.00
CA PRO A 386 -14.84 -17.35 15.99
C PRO A 386 -14.09 -17.74 17.26
N ILE A 387 -13.41 -16.77 17.88
CA ILE A 387 -12.65 -16.99 19.12
C ILE A 387 -13.43 -16.37 20.29
N LYS A 388 -13.53 -17.13 21.38
CA LYS A 388 -14.10 -16.69 22.66
C LYS A 388 -12.99 -16.49 23.69
N LEU A 389 -13.09 -15.45 24.52
CA LEU A 389 -12.04 -15.10 25.50
C LEU A 389 -11.79 -16.21 26.53
N VAL A 390 -12.81 -17.02 26.84
CA VAL A 390 -12.69 -18.20 27.71
C VAL A 390 -11.78 -19.29 27.13
N ASP A 391 -11.69 -19.39 25.80
CA ASP A 391 -10.83 -20.37 25.13
C ASP A 391 -9.35 -19.97 25.22
N ILE A 392 -9.05 -18.67 25.37
CA ILE A 392 -7.70 -18.11 25.46
C ILE A 392 -7.07 -18.36 26.84
N MET A 393 -7.88 -18.38 27.90
CA MET A 393 -7.41 -18.58 29.28
C MET A 393 -7.15 -20.06 29.65
N SER A 394 -7.53 -20.98 28.76
CA SER A 394 -7.50 -22.43 29.00
C SER A 394 -6.29 -23.14 28.35
N THR A 395 -5.44 -22.38 27.67
CA THR A 395 -4.23 -22.80 26.94
C THR A 395 -3.03 -22.00 27.43
#